data_AF-A0A163V6X8-F1
#
_entry.id   AF-A0A163V6X8-F1
#
_cell.length_a   1.000
_cell.length_b   1.000
_cell.length_c   1.000
_cell.angle_alpha   90.00
_cell.angle_beta   90.00
_cell.angle_gamma   90.00
#
_symmetry.space_group_name_H-M   'P 1'
#
loop_
_entity.id
_entity.type
_entity.pdbx_description
1 polymer ?
#
loop_
_entity_poly.entity_id
_entity_poly.type
_entity_poly.pdbx_seq_one_letter_code
_entity_poly.pdbx_strand_id
1 'polypeptide(L)'
;MRSIPTSGFELPDRYEKDLLHLMVRDAHTLFVYWEVGNRKRWLCSQHFECDWGVLPKVLRVYDVTSVYFNGNNAHRHFDIETTPEADRWYIHGVSADTVWTVDYGVYTIRRQFVPLLRSGAVRTPRDSIAPWGAPLQPTVPEARESVKLPTRIQPYDFENFSAYHSWMK
;
A
#
# COMPACT_ATOMS: atom_id res chain seq x y z
N MET A 1 -45.83 13.00 -12.06
CA MET A 1 -44.63 12.29 -11.60
C MET A 1 -43.81 13.27 -10.76
N ARG A 2 -43.66 13.03 -9.45
CA ARG A 2 -42.82 13.87 -8.58
C ARG A 2 -41.39 13.33 -8.66
N SER A 3 -40.48 14.11 -9.22
CA SER A 3 -39.04 13.82 -9.21
C SER A 3 -38.54 13.83 -7.77
N ILE A 4 -37.79 12.79 -7.38
CA ILE A 4 -37.10 12.75 -6.09
C ILE A 4 -36.00 13.82 -6.15
N PRO A 5 -35.90 14.74 -5.17
CA PRO A 5 -34.78 15.67 -5.12
C PRO A 5 -33.52 14.87 -4.80
N THR A 6 -32.62 14.74 -5.78
CA THR A 6 -31.24 14.31 -5.55
C THR A 6 -30.55 15.46 -4.80
N SER A 7 -30.71 15.53 -3.48
CA SER A 7 -29.88 16.43 -2.67
C SER A 7 -28.43 16.02 -2.90
N GLY A 8 -27.66 16.90 -3.53
CA GLY A 8 -26.27 16.67 -3.91
C GLY A 8 -25.44 16.24 -2.72
N PHE A 9 -25.05 14.97 -2.71
CA PHE A 9 -24.01 14.48 -1.83
C PHE A 9 -22.68 14.85 -2.50
N GLU A 10 -22.12 16.00 -2.16
CA GLU A 10 -20.76 16.36 -2.54
C GLU A 10 -19.78 15.58 -1.65
N LEU A 11 -18.87 14.85 -2.29
CA LEU A 11 -17.83 14.13 -1.60
C LEU A 11 -16.85 15.14 -0.99
N PRO A 12 -16.49 15.00 0.30
CA PRO A 12 -15.45 15.84 0.88
C PRO A 12 -14.12 15.66 0.12
N ASP A 13 -13.36 16.74 -0.02
CA ASP A 13 -12.02 16.70 -0.63
C ASP A 13 -11.07 15.74 0.11
N ARG A 14 -11.26 15.59 1.44
CA ARG A 14 -10.42 14.76 2.32
C ARG A 14 -11.27 14.13 3.41
N TYR A 15 -10.94 12.90 3.78
CA TYR A 15 -11.65 12.15 4.84
C TYR A 15 -10.95 12.24 6.20
N GLU A 16 -9.83 12.94 6.28
CA GLU A 16 -8.94 13.09 7.43
C GLU A 16 -8.47 11.76 8.02
N LYS A 17 -8.33 10.74 7.16
CA LYS A 17 -7.89 9.40 7.55
C LYS A 17 -6.45 9.16 7.17
N ASP A 18 -5.75 8.46 8.06
CA ASP A 18 -4.45 7.89 7.75
C ASP A 18 -4.65 6.61 6.93
N LEU A 19 -4.35 6.69 5.63
CA LEU A 19 -4.48 5.55 4.72
C LEU A 19 -3.38 5.57 3.66
N LEU A 20 -2.90 4.39 3.30
CA LEU A 20 -2.02 4.18 2.17
C LEU A 20 -2.46 2.86 1.52
N HIS A 21 -2.93 2.94 0.29
CA HIS A 21 -3.47 1.79 -0.41
C HIS A 21 -2.72 1.59 -1.72
N LEU A 22 -2.24 0.36 -1.91
CA LEU A 22 -1.47 -0.07 -3.05
C LEU A 22 -2.31 -1.04 -3.89
N MET A 23 -2.33 -0.83 -5.19
CA MET A 23 -3.11 -1.58 -6.14
C MET A 23 -2.25 -1.99 -7.34
N VAL A 24 -2.58 -3.13 -7.93
CA VAL A 24 -1.92 -3.61 -9.13
C VAL A 24 -2.66 -3.07 -10.35
N ARG A 25 -1.95 -2.43 -11.27
CA ARG A 25 -2.51 -1.98 -12.56
C ARG A 25 -2.22 -3.00 -13.65
N ASP A 26 -0.95 -3.40 -13.76
CA ASP A 26 -0.47 -4.42 -14.71
C ASP A 26 0.77 -5.14 -14.11
N ALA A 27 1.43 -6.00 -14.89
CA ALA A 27 2.58 -6.77 -14.44
C ALA A 27 3.80 -5.91 -14.05
N HIS A 28 3.89 -4.68 -14.58
CA HIS A 28 5.03 -3.77 -14.41
C HIS A 28 4.66 -2.40 -13.84
N THR A 29 3.38 -2.21 -13.49
CA THR A 29 2.86 -0.95 -12.97
C THR A 29 1.97 -1.17 -11.76
N LEU A 30 2.26 -0.42 -10.70
CA LEU A 30 1.41 -0.30 -9.53
C LEU A 30 0.76 1.08 -9.49
N PHE A 31 -0.42 1.16 -8.89
CA PHE A 31 -1.09 2.39 -8.55
C PHE A 31 -1.16 2.50 -7.02
N VAL A 32 -0.82 3.66 -6.49
CA VAL A 32 -0.86 3.90 -5.05
C VAL A 32 -1.56 5.23 -4.79
N TYR A 33 -2.37 5.28 -3.74
CA TYR A 33 -2.94 6.52 -3.23
C TYR A 33 -2.88 6.55 -1.71
N TRP A 34 -2.83 7.75 -1.17
CA TRP A 34 -2.66 7.95 0.26
C TRP A 34 -3.35 9.21 0.75
N GLU A 35 -3.70 9.18 2.03
CA GLU A 35 -4.14 10.33 2.77
C GLU A 35 -3.46 10.30 4.15
N VAL A 36 -2.97 11.44 4.60
CA VAL A 36 -2.40 11.61 5.94
C VAL A 36 -3.33 12.52 6.72
N GLY A 37 -3.87 12.09 7.85
CA GLY A 37 -4.73 12.90 8.70
C GLY A 37 -4.01 14.12 9.28
N ASN A 38 -4.77 15.18 9.57
CA ASN A 38 -4.23 16.45 10.07
C ASN A 38 -3.41 16.29 11.36
N ARG A 39 -3.80 15.37 12.24
CA ARG A 39 -3.05 15.06 13.47
C ARG A 39 -1.63 14.56 13.18
N LYS A 40 -1.47 13.63 12.21
CA LYS A 40 -0.16 13.07 11.87
C LYS A 40 0.71 14.10 11.16
N ARG A 41 0.12 14.95 10.30
CA ARG A 41 0.83 16.09 9.70
C ARG A 41 1.34 17.06 10.75
N TRP A 42 0.48 17.45 11.70
CA TRP A 42 0.86 18.33 12.80
C TRP A 42 2.00 17.75 13.63
N LEU A 43 1.92 16.46 14.00
CA LEU A 43 3.00 15.77 14.73
C LEU A 43 4.32 15.77 13.94
N CYS A 44 4.27 15.51 12.63
CA CYS A 44 5.46 15.56 11.78
C CYS A 44 6.05 16.96 11.75
N SER A 45 5.20 18.00 11.62
CA SER A 45 5.66 19.38 11.60
C SER A 45 6.31 19.80 12.91
N GLN A 46 5.77 19.37 14.06
CA GLN A 46 6.39 19.61 15.36
C GLN A 46 7.71 18.84 15.50
N HIS A 47 7.76 17.57 15.07
CA HIS A 47 8.95 16.73 15.21
C HIS A 47 10.13 17.21 14.35
N PHE A 48 9.86 17.70 13.14
CA PHE A 48 10.89 18.18 12.23
C PHE A 48 11.08 19.70 12.25
N GLU A 49 10.35 20.41 13.13
CA GLU A 49 10.37 21.88 13.23
C GLU A 49 10.18 22.56 11.87
N CYS A 50 9.32 21.99 11.02
CA CYS A 50 9.16 22.37 9.62
C CYS A 50 7.70 22.24 9.19
N ASP A 51 7.25 23.11 8.29
CA ASP A 51 5.89 23.00 7.77
C ASP A 51 5.71 21.70 6.96
N TRP A 52 4.53 21.09 7.09
CA TRP A 52 4.23 19.83 6.40
C TRP A 52 4.34 19.98 4.89
N GLY A 53 3.97 21.11 4.29
CA GLY A 53 4.08 21.35 2.86
C GLY A 53 5.52 21.41 2.36
N VAL A 54 6.47 21.76 3.23
CA VAL A 54 7.90 21.90 2.87
C VAL A 54 8.66 20.58 3.02
N LEU A 55 8.19 19.70 3.91
CA LEU A 55 8.83 18.40 4.14
C LEU A 55 8.82 17.55 2.85
N PRO A 56 9.98 17.08 2.36
CA PRO A 56 10.09 16.26 1.15
C PRO A 56 9.33 14.94 1.33
N LYS A 57 8.36 14.69 0.44
CA LYS A 57 7.50 13.49 0.47
C LYS A 57 8.10 12.38 -0.36
N VAL A 58 8.05 11.17 0.18
CA VAL A 58 8.73 10.02 -0.42
C VAL A 58 7.86 8.79 -0.33
N LEU A 59 7.75 8.08 -1.44
CA LEU A 59 7.29 6.70 -1.49
C LEU A 59 8.50 5.79 -1.55
N ARG A 60 8.65 4.90 -0.56
CA ARG A 60 9.63 3.82 -0.59
C ARG A 60 8.95 2.53 -0.96
N VAL A 61 9.36 1.94 -2.08
CA VAL A 61 8.78 0.74 -2.66
C VAL A 61 9.67 -0.45 -2.35
N TYR A 62 9.12 -1.50 -1.74
CA TYR A 62 9.87 -2.68 -1.29
C TYR A 62 9.44 -3.93 -2.03
N ASP A 63 10.42 -4.72 -2.48
CA ASP A 63 10.22 -6.09 -2.95
C ASP A 63 10.29 -7.03 -1.74
N VAL A 64 9.14 -7.61 -1.39
CA VAL A 64 8.96 -8.47 -0.20
C VAL A 64 8.54 -9.89 -0.60
N THR A 65 8.83 -10.28 -1.84
CA THR A 65 8.54 -11.61 -2.37
C THR A 65 9.07 -12.70 -1.44
N SER A 66 8.21 -13.59 -0.96
CA SER A 66 8.57 -14.72 -0.09
C SER A 66 9.26 -14.35 1.23
N VAL A 67 9.05 -13.12 1.73
CA VAL A 67 9.62 -12.65 2.99
C VAL A 67 8.54 -12.15 3.95
N TYR A 68 8.63 -12.55 5.21
CA TYR A 68 7.88 -11.90 6.28
C TYR A 68 8.51 -10.53 6.59
N PHE A 69 7.99 -9.49 5.95
CA PHE A 69 8.62 -8.16 5.97
C PHE A 69 8.50 -7.46 7.33
N ASN A 70 9.66 -7.09 7.90
CA ASN A 70 9.77 -6.39 9.18
C ASN A 70 10.12 -4.89 9.04
N GLY A 71 10.16 -4.36 7.81
CA GLY A 71 10.56 -2.98 7.53
C GLY A 71 12.00 -2.81 7.03
N ASN A 72 12.87 -3.82 7.20
CA ASN A 72 14.29 -3.71 6.82
C ASN A 72 14.84 -4.95 6.09
N ASN A 73 14.10 -6.06 6.03
CA ASN A 73 14.53 -7.31 5.41
C ASN A 73 14.01 -7.52 3.97
N ALA A 74 13.60 -6.46 3.28
CA ALA A 74 13.19 -6.56 1.88
C ALA A 74 14.37 -6.98 0.99
N HIS A 75 14.09 -7.66 -0.12
CA HIS A 75 15.11 -8.05 -1.09
C HIS A 75 15.76 -6.82 -1.75
N ARG A 76 14.95 -5.82 -2.05
CA ARG A 76 15.37 -4.53 -2.60
C ARG A 76 14.33 -3.47 -2.29
N HIS A 77 14.74 -2.22 -2.34
CA HIS A 77 13.85 -1.08 -2.30
C HIS A 77 14.37 0.06 -3.15
N PHE A 78 13.46 0.96 -3.53
CA PHE A 78 13.80 2.21 -4.19
C PHE A 78 12.83 3.31 -3.77
N ASP A 79 13.28 4.56 -3.92
CA ASP A 79 12.56 5.73 -3.44
C ASP A 79 12.09 6.61 -4.60
N ILE A 80 10.87 7.12 -4.46
CA ILE A 80 10.26 8.09 -5.37
C ILE A 80 9.94 9.34 -4.56
N GLU A 81 10.62 10.44 -4.85
CA GLU A 81 10.26 11.76 -4.31
C GLU A 81 8.99 12.25 -5.04
N THR A 82 7.94 12.56 -4.29
CA THR A 82 6.65 13.04 -4.84
C THR A 82 6.51 14.54 -4.67
N THR A 83 5.60 15.16 -5.41
CA THR A 83 5.25 16.57 -5.16
C THR A 83 4.54 16.72 -3.81
N PRO A 84 4.65 17.88 -3.13
CA PRO A 84 4.03 18.10 -1.82
C PRO A 84 2.50 17.89 -1.79
N GLU A 85 1.83 18.20 -2.89
CA GLU A 85 0.38 18.11 -3.05
C GLU A 85 -0.10 16.74 -3.55
N ALA A 86 0.81 15.84 -3.95
CA ALA A 86 0.43 14.53 -4.46
C ALA A 86 -0.28 13.69 -3.38
N ASP A 87 -1.38 13.08 -3.78
CA ASP A 87 -2.17 12.11 -3.01
C ASP A 87 -2.20 10.72 -3.68
N ARG A 88 -1.63 10.59 -4.88
CA ARG A 88 -1.62 9.39 -5.69
C ARG A 88 -0.44 9.35 -6.64
N TRP A 89 -0.02 8.14 -7.03
CA TRP A 89 1.10 7.94 -7.93
C TRP A 89 0.97 6.66 -8.75
N TYR A 90 1.56 6.65 -9.94
CA TYR A 90 1.82 5.44 -10.71
C TYR A 90 3.29 5.05 -10.58
N ILE A 91 3.54 3.84 -10.08
CA ILE A 91 4.88 3.29 -9.92
C ILE A 91 5.14 2.37 -11.11
N HIS A 92 6.05 2.77 -11.98
CA HIS A 92 6.44 2.00 -13.16
C HIS A 92 7.74 1.24 -12.94
N GLY A 93 7.96 0.18 -13.73
CA GLY A 93 9.22 -0.56 -13.76
C GLY A 93 9.35 -1.60 -12.64
N VAL A 94 8.24 -2.02 -12.03
CA VAL A 94 8.25 -3.15 -11.11
C VAL A 94 8.37 -4.48 -11.87
N SER A 95 8.87 -5.51 -11.21
CA SER A 95 8.93 -6.85 -11.77
C SER A 95 7.56 -7.54 -11.74
N ALA A 96 7.33 -8.39 -12.73
CA ALA A 96 6.17 -9.27 -12.79
C ALA A 96 6.32 -10.43 -11.79
N ASP A 97 5.18 -11.01 -11.38
CA ASP A 97 5.10 -12.12 -10.42
C ASP A 97 5.81 -11.90 -9.08
N THR A 98 5.95 -10.65 -8.64
CA THR A 98 6.60 -10.29 -7.38
C THR A 98 5.64 -9.59 -6.42
N VAL A 99 5.98 -9.67 -5.14
CA VAL A 99 5.18 -9.08 -4.06
C VAL A 99 5.78 -7.75 -3.63
N TRP A 100 4.96 -6.71 -3.66
CA TRP A 100 5.35 -5.34 -3.35
C TRP A 100 4.58 -4.78 -2.16
N THR A 101 5.26 -3.99 -1.34
CA THR A 101 4.65 -3.11 -0.34
C THR A 101 5.27 -1.73 -0.45
N VAL A 102 4.55 -0.69 -0.05
CA VAL A 102 4.99 0.70 -0.15
C VAL A 102 4.84 1.38 1.20
N ASP A 103 5.86 2.13 1.59
CA ASP A 103 5.79 3.08 2.69
C ASP A 103 5.71 4.50 2.14
N TYR A 104 4.83 5.31 2.71
CA TYR A 104 4.81 6.75 2.51
C TYR A 104 5.45 7.43 3.71
N GLY A 105 6.37 8.35 3.45
CA GLY A 105 7.16 9.00 4.49
C GLY A 105 7.74 10.34 4.06
N VAL A 106 8.68 10.82 4.87
CA VAL A 106 9.42 12.05 4.60
C VAL A 106 10.92 11.82 4.70
N TYR A 107 11.70 12.63 3.98
CA TYR A 107 13.14 12.74 4.25
C TYR A 107 13.43 13.79 5.32
N THR A 108 14.36 13.45 6.21
CA THR A 108 15.00 14.45 7.07
C THR A 108 15.99 15.30 6.27
N ILE A 109 16.45 16.40 6.86
CA ILE A 109 17.53 17.23 6.29
C ILE A 109 18.83 16.42 6.02
N ARG A 110 19.01 15.29 6.70
CA ARG A 110 20.13 14.36 6.51
C ARG A 110 19.84 13.26 5.47
N ARG A 111 18.78 13.39 4.66
CA ARG A 111 18.30 12.37 3.70
C ARG A 111 18.02 10.99 4.35
N GLN A 112 17.57 10.98 5.60
CA GLN A 112 17.10 9.74 6.24
C GLN A 112 15.60 9.60 6.03
N PHE A 113 15.16 8.44 5.53
CA PHE A 113 13.75 8.16 5.29
C PHE A 113 13.05 7.84 6.60
N VAL A 114 11.94 8.53 6.86
CA VAL A 114 11.08 8.30 8.03
C VAL A 114 9.70 7.85 7.54
N PRO A 115 9.33 6.56 7.68
CA PRO A 115 8.03 6.06 7.25
C PRO A 115 6.91 6.57 8.16
N LEU A 116 5.76 6.92 7.57
CA LEU A 116 4.58 7.45 8.26
C LEU A 116 3.35 6.55 8.09
N LEU A 117 3.24 5.91 6.93
CA LEU A 117 2.18 4.98 6.57
C LEU A 117 2.80 3.82 5.78
N ARG A 118 2.22 2.62 5.92
CA ARG A 118 2.58 1.42 5.16
C ARG A 118 1.35 0.84 4.49
N SER A 119 1.48 0.43 3.24
CA SER A 119 0.42 -0.25 2.51
C SER A 119 0.33 -1.73 2.89
N GLY A 120 -0.78 -2.38 2.57
CA GLY A 120 -0.78 -3.83 2.39
C GLY A 120 0.19 -4.27 1.30
N ALA A 121 0.55 -5.54 1.29
CA ALA A 121 1.35 -6.11 0.22
C ALA A 121 0.44 -6.61 -0.93
N VAL A 122 0.90 -6.46 -2.16
CA VAL A 122 0.19 -6.89 -3.37
C VAL A 122 1.13 -7.67 -4.28
N ARG A 123 0.59 -8.65 -5.01
CA ARG A 123 1.36 -9.45 -5.97
C ARG A 123 1.05 -9.01 -7.40
N THR A 124 2.07 -8.64 -8.17
CA THR A 124 1.92 -8.37 -9.60
C THR A 124 1.60 -9.66 -10.35
N PRO A 125 0.81 -9.61 -11.45
CA PRO A 125 0.57 -10.77 -12.28
C PRO A 125 1.86 -11.18 -13.02
N ARG A 126 1.86 -12.39 -13.56
CA ARG A 126 2.89 -12.86 -14.50
C ARG A 126 2.74 -12.13 -15.83
N ASP A 127 3.87 -11.83 -16.46
CA ASP A 127 3.97 -11.34 -17.84
C ASP A 127 4.19 -12.47 -18.87
N SER A 128 4.46 -13.69 -18.38
CA SER A 128 4.64 -14.89 -19.20
C SER A 128 3.43 -15.83 -19.16
N ILE A 129 3.32 -16.68 -20.19
CA ILE A 129 2.35 -17.77 -20.22
C ILE A 129 2.54 -18.66 -18.98
N ALA A 130 1.44 -18.97 -18.29
CA ALA A 130 1.48 -19.88 -17.16
C ALA A 130 1.92 -21.28 -17.62
N PRO A 131 2.90 -21.90 -16.95
CA PRO A 131 3.26 -23.28 -17.24
C PRO A 131 2.07 -24.21 -17.02
N TRP A 132 2.04 -25.33 -17.73
CA TRP A 132 0.91 -26.26 -17.67
C TRP A 132 0.65 -26.70 -16.23
N GLY A 133 -0.60 -26.50 -15.76
CA GLY A 133 -1.03 -26.80 -14.38
C GLY A 133 -0.89 -25.64 -13.39
N ALA A 134 -0.19 -24.55 -13.73
CA ALA A 134 -0.11 -23.38 -12.87
C ALA A 134 -1.38 -22.51 -12.99
N PRO A 135 -1.92 -22.01 -11.87
CA PRO A 135 -3.14 -21.22 -11.90
C PRO A 135 -2.88 -19.82 -12.49
N LEU A 136 -3.79 -19.39 -13.39
CA LEU A 136 -3.72 -18.10 -14.12
C LEU A 136 -3.86 -16.89 -13.18
N GLN A 137 -4.62 -17.06 -12.11
CA GLN A 137 -4.67 -16.16 -10.97
C GLN A 137 -4.25 -16.97 -9.73
N PRO A 138 -3.56 -16.40 -8.74
CA PRO A 138 -3.38 -17.06 -7.46
C PRO A 138 -4.77 -17.34 -6.88
N THR A 139 -5.24 -18.58 -7.04
CA THR A 139 -6.50 -19.03 -6.44
C THR A 139 -6.24 -19.16 -4.95
N VAL A 140 -7.06 -18.50 -4.16
CA VAL A 140 -7.15 -18.70 -2.71
C VAL A 140 -7.23 -20.22 -2.49
N PRO A 141 -6.25 -20.85 -1.81
CA PRO A 141 -6.14 -22.31 -1.71
C PRO A 141 -7.44 -22.97 -1.21
N GLU A 142 -8.19 -22.27 -0.34
CA GLU A 142 -9.48 -22.72 0.20
C GLU A 142 -10.57 -22.99 -0.87
N ALA A 143 -10.47 -22.39 -2.06
CA ALA A 143 -11.48 -22.60 -3.11
C ALA A 143 -11.33 -23.94 -3.86
N ARG A 144 -10.18 -24.63 -3.73
CA ARG A 144 -9.88 -25.84 -4.53
C ARG A 144 -10.23 -27.15 -3.83
N GLU A 145 -10.47 -27.14 -2.53
CA GLU A 145 -10.56 -28.38 -1.74
C GLU A 145 -11.81 -28.42 -0.86
N SER A 146 -12.65 -29.44 -1.05
CA SER A 146 -13.69 -29.86 -0.09
C SER A 146 -13.06 -30.59 1.11
N VAL A 147 -11.96 -30.06 1.64
CA VAL A 147 -11.18 -30.69 2.70
C VAL A 147 -11.64 -30.14 4.06
N LYS A 148 -11.76 -31.05 5.03
CA LYS A 148 -12.09 -30.73 6.43
C LYS A 148 -11.20 -29.59 6.90
N LEU A 149 -11.81 -28.45 7.21
CA LEU A 149 -11.13 -27.26 7.71
C LEU A 149 -10.14 -27.65 8.82
N PRO A 150 -8.85 -27.31 8.72
CA PRO A 150 -7.93 -27.48 9.83
C PRO A 150 -8.44 -26.67 11.03
N THR A 151 -8.23 -27.17 12.25
CA THR A 151 -8.60 -26.50 13.52
C THR A 151 -7.96 -25.11 13.69
N ARG A 152 -6.99 -24.76 12.84
CA ARG A 152 -6.39 -23.43 12.75
C ARG A 152 -6.10 -23.09 11.28
N ILE A 153 -6.69 -21.99 10.81
CA ILE A 153 -6.46 -21.40 9.49
C ILE A 153 -5.04 -20.81 9.50
N GLN A 154 -4.18 -21.27 8.59
CA GLN A 154 -2.89 -20.62 8.31
C GLN A 154 -3.21 -19.32 7.57
N PRO A 155 -2.84 -18.15 8.11
CA PRO A 155 -3.17 -16.90 7.46
C PRO A 155 -2.47 -16.81 6.11
N TYR A 156 -3.19 -16.33 5.08
CA TYR A 156 -2.62 -16.13 3.74
C TYR A 156 -1.39 -15.19 3.81
N ASP A 157 -0.56 -15.19 2.77
CA ASP A 157 0.63 -14.33 2.64
C ASP A 157 0.37 -12.84 2.95
N PHE A 158 -0.89 -12.39 3.00
CA PHE A 158 -1.27 -10.99 3.26
C PHE A 158 -2.17 -10.75 4.47
N GLU A 159 -2.65 -11.79 5.17
CA GLU A 159 -3.68 -11.60 6.21
C GLU A 159 -3.16 -10.92 7.49
N ASN A 160 -1.84 -10.91 7.71
CA ASN A 160 -1.23 -10.30 8.90
C ASN A 160 -0.34 -9.08 8.60
N PHE A 161 -0.29 -8.61 7.35
CA PHE A 161 0.55 -7.47 6.98
C PHE A 161 -0.11 -6.15 7.33
N SER A 162 -0.10 -5.78 8.61
CA SER A 162 -0.34 -4.41 8.99
C SER A 162 0.37 -4.03 10.27
N ALA A 163 1.49 -3.29 10.14
CA ALA A 163 2.13 -2.66 11.28
C ALA A 163 1.34 -1.44 11.80
N TYR A 164 0.31 -0.99 11.08
CA TYR A 164 -0.38 0.29 11.35
C TYR A 164 -1.91 0.24 11.32
N HIS A 165 -2.55 -0.94 11.20
CA HIS A 165 -3.98 -1.05 11.47
C HIS A 165 -4.22 -1.01 12.97
N SER A 166 -4.84 0.07 13.44
CA SER A 166 -5.41 0.20 14.78
C SER A 166 -6.71 -0.60 14.97
N TRP A 167 -7.04 -1.54 14.07
CA TRP A 167 -8.26 -2.34 14.19
C TRP A 167 -7.97 -3.69 14.84
N MET A 168 -7.68 -3.62 16.14
CA MET A 168 -8.09 -4.65 17.08
C MET A 168 -9.06 -4.00 18.06
N LYS A 169 -10.35 -4.23 17.83
CA LYS A 169 -11.38 -4.19 18.88
C LYS A 169 -11.96 -5.59 19.00
#